data_AF-A0A238Y4I7-F1
#
_entry.id   AF-A0A238Y4I7-F1
#
_cell.length_a   1.000
_cell.length_b   1.000
_cell.length_c   1.000
_cell.angle_alpha   90.00
_cell.angle_beta   90.00
_cell.angle_gamma   90.00
#
_symmetry.space_group_name_H-M   'P 1'
#
loop_
_entity.id
_entity.type
_entity.pdbx_description
1 polymer ?
#
loop_
_entity_poly.entity_id
_entity_poly.type
_entity_poly.pdbx_seq_one_letter_code
_entity_poly.pdbx_strand_id
1 'polypeptide(L)'
;MQKVQHGFTVIELLAILAIVGLLAAVIIPASIDATVKSQTDKAYKEVTALKAAFEATVNEGQIPSLEASDPGFIGTPVPTSGEENVCAISLTETTTITCKTQGGDPDRFNGNTISLIRNAEGKWSCATSGLDEKYIPEQCS
;
A
#
# COMPACT_ATOMS: atom_id res chain seq x y z
N MET A 1 42.34 -16.83 -37.54
CA MET A 1 42.33 -17.38 -36.18
C MET A 1 40.89 -17.75 -35.83
N GLN A 2 40.54 -19.03 -35.82
CA GLN A 2 39.22 -19.47 -35.35
C GLN A 2 39.20 -19.41 -33.82
N LYS A 3 38.28 -18.62 -33.25
CA LYS A 3 38.00 -18.68 -31.81
C LYS A 3 37.33 -20.02 -31.52
N VAL A 4 38.00 -20.87 -30.74
CA VAL A 4 37.38 -22.08 -30.18
C VAL A 4 36.36 -21.61 -29.15
N GLN A 5 35.07 -21.80 -29.43
CA GLN A 5 34.02 -21.58 -28.43
C GLN A 5 34.07 -22.73 -27.43
N HIS A 6 34.53 -22.45 -26.22
CA HIS A 6 34.37 -23.36 -25.09
C HIS A 6 32.89 -23.40 -24.74
N GLY A 7 32.22 -24.52 -25.07
CA GLY A 7 30.86 -24.78 -24.64
C GLY A 7 30.81 -25.07 -23.15
N PHE A 8 29.72 -24.64 -22.51
CA PHE A 8 29.42 -24.94 -21.12
C PHE A 8 29.03 -26.42 -20.97
N THR A 9 29.53 -27.14 -19.96
CA THR A 9 29.19 -28.55 -19.78
C THR A 9 27.81 -28.70 -19.11
N VAL A 10 27.11 -29.80 -19.41
CA VAL A 10 25.80 -30.08 -18.81
C VAL A 10 25.91 -30.22 -17.28
N ILE A 11 27.02 -30.76 -16.77
CA ILE A 11 27.23 -30.90 -15.32
C ILE A 11 27.41 -29.54 -14.62
N GLU A 12 28.10 -28.60 -15.25
CA GLU A 12 28.22 -27.24 -14.73
C GLU A 12 26.85 -26.54 -14.73
N LEU A 13 26.02 -26.78 -15.74
CA LEU A 13 24.67 -26.22 -15.81
C LEU A 13 23.76 -26.76 -14.71
N LEU A 14 23.83 -28.06 -14.43
CA LEU A 14 23.04 -28.68 -13.38
C LEU A 14 23.45 -28.21 -11.98
N ALA A 15 24.75 -28.03 -11.73
CA ALA A 15 25.22 -27.50 -10.44
C ALA A 15 24.76 -26.04 -10.23
N ILE A 16 24.81 -25.21 -11.28
CA ILE A 16 24.30 -23.83 -11.21
C ILE A 16 22.79 -23.81 -10.96
N LEU A 17 22.02 -24.64 -11.67
CA LEU A 17 20.57 -24.71 -11.48
C LEU A 17 20.20 -25.13 -10.06
N ALA A 18 20.95 -26.05 -9.44
CA ALA A 18 20.73 -26.44 -8.06
C ALA A 18 20.95 -25.28 -7.08
N ILE A 19 22.02 -24.51 -7.26
CA ILE A 19 22.32 -23.34 -6.41
C ILE A 19 21.28 -22.24 -6.62
N VAL A 20 20.94 -21.92 -7.88
CA VAL A 20 19.91 -20.92 -8.21
C VAL A 20 18.55 -21.33 -7.64
N GLY A 21 18.19 -22.62 -7.71
CA GLY A 21 16.96 -23.14 -7.13
C GLY A 21 16.89 -22.97 -5.61
N LEU A 22 17.99 -23.23 -4.90
CA LEU A 22 18.07 -23.04 -3.44
C LEU A 22 17.96 -21.56 -3.06
N LEU A 23 18.64 -20.67 -3.78
CA LEU A 23 18.55 -19.22 -3.54
C LEU A 23 17.14 -18.69 -3.84
N ALA A 24 16.53 -19.13 -4.94
CA ALA A 24 15.19 -18.70 -5.36
C ALA A 24 14.12 -19.06 -4.30
N ALA A 25 14.26 -20.21 -3.64
CA ALA A 25 13.33 -20.65 -2.59
C ALA A 25 13.26 -19.69 -1.40
N VAL A 26 14.34 -18.96 -1.09
CA VAL A 26 14.39 -17.98 0.00
C VAL A 26 14.04 -16.57 -0.48
N ILE A 27 14.56 -16.19 -1.66
CA ILE A 27 14.43 -14.82 -2.18
C ILE A 27 13.00 -14.52 -2.61
N ILE A 28 12.32 -15.44 -3.31
CA ILE A 28 11.00 -15.20 -3.88
C ILE A 28 9.96 -14.86 -2.79
N PRO A 29 9.82 -15.65 -1.70
CA PRO A 29 8.86 -15.30 -0.64
C PRO A 29 9.18 -13.97 0.04
N ALA A 30 10.46 -13.69 0.29
CA ALA A 30 10.89 -12.46 0.95
C ALA A 30 10.63 -11.21 0.09
N SER A 31 10.83 -11.29 -1.23
CA SER A 31 10.56 -10.17 -2.14
C SER A 31 9.06 -9.84 -2.19
N ILE A 32 8.17 -10.83 -2.18
CA ILE A 32 6.73 -10.61 -2.14
C ILE A 32 6.33 -9.91 -0.84
N ASP A 33 6.82 -10.40 0.31
CA ASP A 33 6.52 -9.81 1.61
C ASP A 33 6.99 -8.35 1.72
N ALA A 34 8.19 -8.03 1.21
CA ALA A 34 8.71 -6.68 1.17
C ALA A 34 7.88 -5.76 0.25
N THR A 35 7.44 -6.27 -0.90
CA THR A 35 6.56 -5.51 -1.82
C THR A 35 5.21 -5.21 -1.18
N VAL A 36 4.57 -6.18 -0.53
CA VAL A 36 3.30 -5.97 0.17
C VAL A 36 3.46 -4.95 1.30
N LYS A 37 4.52 -5.06 2.11
CA LYS A 37 4.79 -4.06 3.16
C LYS A 37 4.98 -2.67 2.59
N SER A 38 5.72 -2.53 1.49
CA SER A 38 5.88 -1.24 0.80
C SER A 38 4.57 -0.70 0.25
N GLN A 39 3.66 -1.56 -0.23
CA GLN A 39 2.33 -1.16 -0.70
C GLN A 39 1.47 -0.65 0.45
N THR A 40 1.48 -1.34 1.59
CA THR A 40 0.77 -0.92 2.80
C THR A 40 1.30 0.40 3.35
N ASP A 41 2.62 0.60 3.37
CA ASP A 41 3.22 1.88 3.80
C ASP A 41 2.86 3.03 2.85
N LYS A 42 2.80 2.76 1.53
CA LYS A 42 2.34 3.74 0.54
C LYS A 42 0.87 4.09 0.78
N ALA A 43 0.01 3.10 0.98
CA ALA A 43 -1.40 3.29 1.28
C ALA A 43 -1.61 4.12 2.55
N TYR A 44 -0.89 3.83 3.63
CA TYR A 44 -0.92 4.61 4.86
C TYR A 44 -0.52 6.08 4.63
N LYS A 45 0.52 6.33 3.82
CA LYS A 45 0.95 7.69 3.46
C LYS A 45 -0.09 8.44 2.66
N GLU A 46 -0.77 7.78 1.72
CA GLU A 46 -1.85 8.38 0.93
C GLU A 46 -3.02 8.81 1.82
N VAL A 47 -3.44 7.97 2.77
CA VAL A 47 -4.49 8.33 3.74
C VAL A 47 -4.04 9.48 4.65
N THR A 48 -2.79 9.41 5.14
CA THR A 48 -2.25 10.43 6.05
C THR A 48 -2.08 11.79 5.36
N ALA A 49 -1.84 11.82 4.04
CA ALA A 49 -1.73 13.06 3.29
C ALA A 49 -3.02 13.90 3.32
N LEU A 50 -4.19 13.26 3.41
CA LEU A 50 -5.49 13.93 3.48
C LEU A 50 -5.82 14.50 4.87
N LYS A 51 -5.12 14.05 5.92
CA LYS A 51 -5.40 14.42 7.31
C LYS A 51 -5.37 15.93 7.54
N ALA A 52 -4.43 16.66 6.93
CA ALA A 52 -4.31 18.10 7.12
C ALA A 52 -5.49 18.88 6.52
N ALA A 53 -5.88 18.53 5.29
CA ALA A 53 -7.04 19.14 4.64
C ALA A 53 -8.35 18.77 5.36
N PHE A 54 -8.48 17.51 5.78
CA PHE A 54 -9.60 17.04 6.60
C PHE A 54 -9.75 17.86 7.89
N GLU A 55 -8.66 18.07 8.64
CA GLU A 55 -8.70 18.90 9.86
C GLU A 55 -9.07 20.35 9.57
N ALA A 56 -8.54 20.94 8.50
CA ALA A 56 -8.88 22.31 8.13
C ALA A 56 -10.40 22.45 7.89
N THR A 57 -10.99 21.56 7.09
CA THR A 57 -12.42 21.56 6.79
C THR A 57 -13.30 21.32 8.03
N VAL A 58 -12.91 20.39 8.91
CA VAL A 58 -13.65 20.16 10.17
C VAL A 58 -13.60 21.40 11.08
N ASN A 59 -12.45 22.09 11.15
CA ASN A 59 -12.31 23.30 11.95
C ASN A 59 -13.11 24.50 11.40
N GLU A 60 -13.40 24.50 10.10
CA GLU A 60 -14.31 25.46 9.46
C GLU A 60 -15.81 25.12 9.69
N GLY A 61 -16.10 24.03 10.40
CA GLY A 61 -17.47 23.57 10.67
C GLY A 61 -18.12 22.88 9.49
N GLN A 62 -17.33 22.43 8.51
CA GLN A 62 -17.79 21.73 7.33
C GLN A 62 -17.55 20.22 7.44
N ILE A 63 -18.27 19.45 6.61
CA ILE A 63 -18.06 18.01 6.49
C ILE A 63 -17.08 17.77 5.33
N PRO A 64 -15.92 17.13 5.58
CA PRO A 64 -14.98 16.75 4.54
C PRO A 64 -15.63 15.93 3.42
N SER A 65 -15.33 16.29 2.19
CA SER A 65 -15.84 15.62 0.99
C SER A 65 -14.74 15.40 -0.05
N LEU A 66 -14.91 14.34 -0.84
CA LEU A 66 -14.09 14.04 -2.00
C LEU A 66 -14.72 14.58 -3.29
N GLU A 67 -15.94 15.09 -3.24
CA GLU A 67 -16.64 15.66 -4.40
C GLU A 67 -16.27 17.13 -4.58
N ALA A 68 -15.77 17.48 -5.76
CA ALA A 68 -15.26 18.84 -6.04
C ALA A 68 -16.35 19.93 -5.97
N SER A 69 -17.63 19.55 -6.05
CA SER A 69 -18.77 20.47 -5.91
C SER A 69 -19.12 20.82 -4.47
N ASP A 70 -18.63 20.04 -3.49
CA ASP A 70 -19.02 20.21 -2.10
C ASP A 70 -18.19 21.30 -1.42
N PRO A 71 -18.79 22.08 -0.49
CA PRO A 71 -18.09 23.15 0.21
C PRO A 71 -16.90 22.64 1.02
N GLY A 72 -16.95 21.40 1.52
CA GLY A 72 -15.89 20.75 2.28
C GLY A 72 -14.93 19.91 1.43
N PHE A 73 -14.77 20.21 0.14
CA PHE A 73 -13.85 19.48 -0.72
C PHE A 73 -12.41 19.57 -0.22
N ILE A 74 -11.82 18.42 0.15
CA ILE A 74 -10.46 18.38 0.72
C ILE A 74 -9.34 18.23 -0.31
N GLY A 75 -9.67 18.19 -1.60
CA GLY A 75 -8.72 17.96 -2.68
C GLY A 75 -8.22 16.53 -2.69
N THR A 76 -8.61 15.73 -3.68
CA THR A 76 -8.01 14.39 -3.85
C THR A 76 -6.76 14.48 -4.71
N PRO A 77 -5.57 14.10 -4.23
CA PRO A 77 -4.49 13.69 -5.12
C PRO A 77 -4.67 12.25 -5.64
N VAL A 78 -5.80 11.59 -5.34
CA VAL A 78 -6.00 10.15 -5.58
C VAL A 78 -6.69 9.93 -6.93
N PRO A 79 -5.99 9.46 -7.97
CA PRO A 79 -6.67 9.02 -9.16
C PRO A 79 -7.67 7.90 -8.81
N THR A 80 -8.89 8.05 -9.31
CA THR A 80 -10.04 7.19 -8.98
C THR A 80 -9.94 5.78 -9.57
N SER A 81 -8.90 5.50 -10.36
CA SER A 81 -8.58 4.19 -10.93
C SER A 81 -7.15 4.16 -11.49
N GLY A 82 -6.54 2.98 -11.54
CA GLY A 82 -5.22 2.73 -12.16
C GLY A 82 -4.22 2.04 -11.22
N GLU A 83 -3.26 1.31 -11.81
CA GLU A 83 -2.21 0.53 -11.12
C GLU A 83 -1.29 1.40 -10.22
N GLU A 84 -1.31 2.72 -10.41
CA GLU A 84 -0.55 3.66 -9.57
C GLU A 84 -1.26 4.00 -8.25
N ASN A 85 -2.57 3.71 -8.14
CA ASN A 85 -3.37 3.96 -6.93
C ASN A 85 -3.42 2.73 -6.06
N VAL A 86 -2.82 2.84 -4.87
CA VAL A 86 -2.89 1.76 -3.89
C VAL A 86 -4.11 1.88 -2.98
N CYS A 87 -4.87 2.98 -3.09
CA CYS A 87 -6.03 3.27 -2.25
C CYS A 87 -7.23 3.76 -3.06
N ALA A 88 -8.40 3.17 -2.80
CA ALA A 88 -9.69 3.84 -2.99
C ALA A 88 -10.09 4.51 -1.67
N ILE A 89 -10.07 5.85 -1.65
CA ILE A 89 -10.39 6.62 -0.46
C ILE A 89 -11.91 6.78 -0.30
N SER A 90 -12.37 6.68 0.94
CA SER A 90 -13.72 7.04 1.37
C SER A 90 -13.66 7.78 2.70
N LEU A 91 -14.64 8.65 2.94
CA LEU A 91 -14.75 9.45 4.16
C LEU A 91 -16.02 9.07 4.92
N THR A 92 -15.94 9.10 6.25
CA THR A 92 -17.11 8.99 7.13
C THR A 92 -17.26 10.29 7.91
N GLU A 93 -18.05 11.20 7.36
CA GLU A 93 -18.33 12.52 7.93
C GLU A 93 -17.04 13.21 8.41
N THR A 94 -17.00 13.61 9.69
CA THR A 94 -15.87 14.29 10.35
C THR A 94 -15.01 13.33 11.18
N THR A 95 -15.20 12.01 11.02
CA THR A 95 -14.61 11.01 11.93
C THR A 95 -13.57 10.12 11.28
N THR A 96 -13.72 9.72 10.02
CA THR A 96 -12.87 8.65 9.47
C THR A 96 -12.43 8.93 8.04
N ILE A 97 -11.17 8.64 7.74
CA ILE A 97 -10.62 8.53 6.39
C ILE A 97 -10.23 7.07 6.18
N THR A 98 -10.84 6.40 5.20
CA THR A 98 -10.61 4.98 4.92
C THR A 98 -9.98 4.82 3.55
N CYS A 99 -8.85 4.13 3.48
CA CYS A 99 -8.33 3.53 2.24
C CYS A 99 -8.79 2.07 2.16
N LYS A 100 -9.48 1.74 1.08
CA LYS A 100 -9.59 0.37 0.61
C LYS A 100 -8.43 0.08 -0.34
N THR A 101 -7.58 -0.87 0.00
CA THR A 101 -6.36 -1.16 -0.74
C THR A 101 -6.67 -1.79 -2.09
N GLN A 102 -5.96 -1.39 -3.14
CA GLN A 102 -6.15 -1.89 -4.52
C GLN A 102 -4.86 -1.72 -5.34
N GLY A 103 -4.81 -2.22 -6.58
CA GLY A 103 -3.67 -1.97 -7.48
C GLY A 103 -2.34 -2.59 -7.05
N GLY A 104 -2.31 -3.39 -5.98
CA GLY A 104 -1.13 -4.12 -5.51
C GLY A 104 -1.32 -5.64 -5.57
N ASP A 105 -0.71 -6.37 -4.64
CA ASP A 105 -0.82 -7.83 -4.56
C ASP A 105 -2.29 -8.27 -4.35
N PRO A 106 -2.86 -9.12 -5.23
CA PRO A 106 -4.27 -9.49 -5.19
C PRO A 106 -4.67 -10.33 -3.98
N ASP A 107 -3.74 -11.10 -3.41
CA ASP A 107 -4.03 -12.08 -2.36
C ASP A 107 -3.76 -11.51 -0.96
N ARG A 108 -2.77 -10.62 -0.84
CA ARG A 108 -2.22 -10.17 0.45
C ARG A 108 -2.48 -8.69 0.72
N PHE A 109 -2.70 -7.90 -0.32
CA PHE A 109 -2.86 -6.45 -0.20
C PHE A 109 -4.27 -5.99 -0.58
N ASN A 110 -4.75 -6.32 -1.77
CA ASN A 110 -5.99 -5.77 -2.33
C ASN A 110 -7.25 -6.19 -1.54
N GLY A 111 -8.19 -5.26 -1.40
CA GLY A 111 -9.48 -5.48 -0.74
C GLY A 111 -9.48 -5.27 0.77
N ASN A 112 -8.30 -5.15 1.39
CA ASN A 112 -8.13 -4.80 2.79
C ASN A 112 -8.38 -3.32 3.05
N THR A 113 -8.39 -2.90 4.32
CA THR A 113 -8.63 -1.50 4.68
C THR A 113 -7.62 -0.96 5.68
N ILE A 114 -7.24 0.31 5.48
CA ILE A 114 -6.46 1.13 6.42
C ILE A 114 -7.29 2.38 6.71
N SER A 115 -7.63 2.60 7.97
CA SER A 115 -8.51 3.68 8.41
C SER A 115 -7.80 4.59 9.40
N LEU A 116 -7.84 5.89 9.17
CA LEU A 116 -7.50 6.90 10.17
C LEU A 116 -8.79 7.38 10.83
N ILE A 117 -8.87 7.22 12.14
CA ILE A 117 -10.06 7.51 12.95
C ILE A 117 -9.75 8.71 13.86
N ARG A 118 -10.52 9.77 13.69
CA ARG A 118 -10.47 11.00 14.46
C ARG A 118 -11.46 10.93 15.62
N ASN A 119 -10.99 11.22 16.83
CA ASN A 119 -11.88 11.37 17.99
C ASN A 119 -12.42 12.81 18.11
N ALA A 120 -13.32 13.05 19.08
CA ALA A 120 -13.90 14.37 19.33
C ALA A 120 -12.85 15.44 19.71
N GLU A 121 -11.68 15.03 20.20
CA GLU A 121 -10.56 15.91 20.59
C GLU A 121 -9.60 16.21 19.43
N GLY A 122 -9.85 15.67 18.22
CA GLY A 122 -8.96 15.81 17.06
C GLY A 122 -7.72 14.91 17.11
N LYS A 123 -7.68 13.92 18.02
CA LYS A 123 -6.64 12.89 18.01
C LYS A 123 -6.98 11.82 16.99
N TRP A 124 -5.95 11.31 16.35
CA TRP A 124 -6.07 10.28 15.33
C TRP A 124 -5.52 8.96 15.84
N SER A 125 -6.28 7.88 15.63
CA SER A 125 -5.80 6.51 15.68
C SER A 125 -5.81 5.91 14.28
N CYS A 126 -5.02 4.86 14.07
CA CYS A 126 -5.09 4.06 12.86
C CYS A 126 -5.65 2.68 13.19
N ALA A 127 -6.48 2.14 12.30
CA ALA A 127 -7.01 0.79 12.37
C ALA A 127 -6.90 0.11 10.99
N THR A 128 -6.62 -1.19 10.98
CA THR A 128 -6.58 -1.99 9.76
C THR A 128 -7.60 -3.14 9.83
N SER A 129 -8.02 -3.64 8.66
CA SER A 129 -8.86 -4.84 8.57
C SER A 129 -8.46 -5.68 7.37
N GLY A 130 -8.42 -7.00 7.54
CA GLY A 130 -8.08 -7.98 6.49
C GLY A 130 -6.59 -8.15 6.20
N LEU A 131 -5.73 -7.25 6.69
CA LEU A 131 -4.27 -7.39 6.59
C LEU A 131 -3.74 -8.42 7.60
N ASP A 132 -2.81 -9.26 7.15
CA ASP A 132 -1.99 -10.09 8.04
C ASP A 132 -1.14 -9.19 8.96
N GLU A 133 -0.91 -9.63 10.20
CA GLU A 133 -0.19 -8.86 11.23
C GLU A 133 1.19 -8.39 10.74
N LYS A 134 1.88 -9.20 9.93
CA LYS A 134 3.20 -8.84 9.39
C LYS A 134 3.18 -7.70 8.36
N TYR A 135 2.00 -7.37 7.81
CA TYR A 135 1.81 -6.31 6.82
C TYR A 135 1.15 -5.05 7.40
N ILE A 136 0.82 -5.02 8.68
CA ILE A 136 0.25 -3.83 9.32
C ILE A 136 1.34 -2.74 9.42
N PRO A 137 1.07 -1.47 9.03
CA PRO A 137 2.02 -0.38 9.22
C PRO A 137 2.33 -0.19 10.70
N GLU A 138 3.57 0.15 11.03
CA GLU A 138 3.99 0.37 12.43
C GLU A 138 3.18 1.48 13.13
N GLN A 139 2.66 2.44 12.37
CA GLN A 139 1.82 3.53 12.88
C GLN A 139 0.38 3.09 13.20
N CYS A 140 0.03 1.84 12.84
CA CYS A 140 -1.30 1.23 13.00
C CYS A 140 -1.29 -0.03 13.86
N SER A 141 -0.14 -0.42 14.43
CA SER A 141 -0.02 -1.52 15.39
C SER A 141 -0.12 -1.05 16.83
#